data_AF-A0A2N3R8P7-F1
#
_entry.id   AF-A0A2N3R8P7-F1
#
_cell.length_a   1.000
_cell.length_b   1.000
_cell.length_c   1.000
_cell.angle_alpha   90.00
_cell.angle_beta   90.00
_cell.angle_gamma   90.00
#
_symmetry.space_group_name_H-M   'P 1'
#
loop_
_entity.id
_entity.type
_entity.pdbx_description
1 polymer ?
#
loop_
_entity_poly.entity_id
_entity_poly.type
_entity_poly.pdbx_seq_one_letter_code
_entity_poly.pdbx_strand_id
1 'polypeptide(L)'
;EKRVLDIYQHCNTTAEFNKAFDKLDKKLNAKRDKKARKLRDILITESSGAKKQALEGTKKDIDRYLREVDYWGKVPQPEVFKDTQYWKVDGWGQQTFGAHGYLFLGAMCNNTDILFPALLLCDHEGRYVNFDEGDLVPELEKISDSAIHRFKPTDEENEILQRAHENLVSEMLNRLEKQTEPVREYNRRKIENWIRIQSEQLVMEYQKMSAEVEALHNEERVSNNIYEKIDIRKKMKQKEKKLEEFHTSFHEQDSQFKAESEREIAEFNKDLEIDNPILLISIILKF
;
A
#
# COMPACT_ATOMS: atom_id res chain seq x y z
N GLU A 1 32.67 -2.14 -22.54
CA GLU A 1 33.95 -1.65 -21.98
C GLU A 1 34.82 -2.75 -21.41
N LYS A 2 34.50 -3.39 -20.27
CA LYS A 2 35.34 -4.49 -19.71
C LYS A 2 35.75 -5.58 -20.72
N ARG A 3 34.83 -6.05 -21.57
CA ARG A 3 35.12 -7.06 -22.62
C ARG A 3 35.96 -6.55 -23.78
N VAL A 4 35.96 -5.25 -24.05
CA VAL A 4 36.78 -4.64 -25.11
C VAL A 4 38.21 -4.53 -24.59
N LEU A 5 38.37 -4.09 -23.34
CA LEU A 5 39.64 -4.12 -22.61
C LEU A 5 40.25 -5.53 -22.55
N ASP A 6 39.43 -6.54 -22.27
CA ASP A 6 39.86 -7.94 -22.21
C ASP A 6 40.40 -8.48 -23.56
N ILE A 7 39.81 -8.02 -24.68
CA ILE A 7 40.29 -8.35 -26.04
C ILE A 7 41.64 -7.68 -26.32
N TYR A 8 41.83 -6.43 -25.90
CA TYR A 8 43.12 -5.73 -26.01
C TYR A 8 44.22 -6.30 -25.12
N GLN A 9 43.87 -6.97 -24.03
CA GLN A 9 44.83 -7.57 -23.09
C GLN A 9 45.24 -8.99 -23.43
N HIS A 10 44.41 -9.76 -24.17
CA HIS A 10 44.63 -11.20 -24.39
C HIS A 10 44.80 -11.62 -25.86
N CYS A 11 44.56 -10.72 -26.83
CA CYS A 11 44.80 -11.00 -28.25
C CYS A 11 46.11 -10.34 -28.71
N ASN A 12 46.97 -11.10 -29.41
CA ASN A 12 48.31 -10.62 -29.80
C ASN A 12 48.47 -10.48 -31.31
N THR A 13 47.51 -10.96 -32.11
CA THR A 13 47.55 -10.90 -33.58
C THR A 13 46.31 -10.26 -34.17
N THR A 14 46.46 -9.59 -35.31
CA THR A 14 45.38 -8.86 -36.00
C THR A 14 44.20 -9.77 -36.39
N ALA A 15 44.48 -11.04 -36.70
CA ALA A 15 43.45 -12.04 -37.00
C ALA A 15 42.62 -12.44 -35.76
N GLU A 16 43.27 -12.55 -34.59
CA GLU A 16 42.59 -12.84 -33.32
C GLU A 16 41.72 -11.66 -32.87
N PHE A 17 42.20 -10.43 -33.05
CA PHE A 17 41.43 -9.22 -32.81
C PHE A 17 40.13 -9.20 -33.64
N ASN A 18 40.24 -9.35 -34.96
CA ASN A 18 39.08 -9.32 -35.85
C ASN A 18 38.08 -10.41 -35.47
N LYS A 19 38.55 -11.63 -35.18
CA LYS A 19 37.69 -12.75 -34.77
C LYS A 19 37.00 -12.51 -33.42
N ALA A 20 37.69 -11.87 -32.46
CA ALA A 20 37.14 -11.56 -31.15
C ALA A 20 36.09 -10.43 -31.22
N PHE A 21 36.35 -9.40 -32.02
CA PHE A 21 35.40 -8.32 -32.28
C PHE A 21 34.18 -8.79 -33.06
N ASP A 22 34.34 -9.61 -34.10
CA ASP A 22 33.22 -10.23 -34.83
C ASP A 22 32.32 -11.06 -33.90
N LYS A 23 32.93 -11.79 -32.96
CA LYS A 23 32.19 -12.59 -31.97
C LYS A 23 31.47 -11.71 -30.94
N LEU A 24 32.07 -10.59 -30.56
CA LEU A 24 31.45 -9.60 -29.67
C LEU A 24 30.27 -8.92 -30.37
N ASP A 25 30.43 -8.52 -31.63
CA ASP A 25 29.42 -7.84 -32.43
C ASP A 25 28.22 -8.76 -32.70
N LYS A 26 28.46 -10.02 -33.10
CA LYS A 26 27.39 -11.04 -33.20
C LYS A 26 26.61 -11.22 -31.89
N LYS A 27 27.30 -11.20 -30.74
CA LYS A 27 26.64 -11.29 -29.42
C LYS A 27 25.83 -10.04 -29.07
N LEU A 28 26.32 -8.86 -29.42
CA LEU A 28 25.61 -7.59 -29.19
C LEU A 28 24.38 -7.49 -30.09
N ASN A 29 24.51 -7.83 -31.37
CA ASN A 29 23.39 -7.89 -32.31
C ASN A 29 22.32 -8.90 -31.86
N ALA A 30 22.71 -10.12 -31.46
CA ALA A 30 21.77 -11.11 -30.94
C ALA A 30 21.03 -10.62 -29.66
N LYS A 31 21.72 -9.89 -28.78
CA LYS A 31 21.09 -9.29 -27.58
C LYS A 31 20.14 -8.15 -27.95
N ARG A 32 20.55 -7.29 -28.89
CA ARG A 32 19.72 -6.18 -29.39
C ARG A 32 18.45 -6.71 -30.02
N ASP A 33 18.54 -7.74 -30.86
CA ASP A 33 17.40 -8.34 -31.53
C ASP A 33 16.46 -9.04 -30.53
N LYS A 34 17.00 -9.71 -29.51
CA LYS A 34 16.18 -10.28 -28.43
C LYS A 34 15.45 -9.20 -27.64
N LYS A 35 16.09 -8.06 -27.36
CA LYS A 35 15.45 -6.92 -26.70
C LYS A 35 14.42 -6.24 -27.62
N ALA A 36 14.69 -6.11 -28.91
CA ALA A 36 13.76 -5.56 -29.89
C ALA A 36 12.51 -6.45 -30.05
N ARG A 37 12.66 -7.78 -30.00
CA ARG A 37 11.51 -8.70 -29.96
C ARG A 37 10.71 -8.56 -28.68
N LYS A 38 11.36 -8.53 -27.51
CA LYS A 38 10.66 -8.25 -26.25
C LYS A 38 9.95 -6.90 -26.25
N LEU A 39 10.56 -5.86 -26.81
CA LEU A 39 9.95 -4.55 -26.95
C LEU A 39 8.77 -4.61 -27.93
N ARG A 40 8.87 -5.36 -29.03
CA ARG A 40 7.73 -5.61 -29.93
C ARG A 40 6.62 -6.37 -29.23
N ASP A 41 6.91 -7.41 -28.45
CA ASP A 41 5.89 -8.13 -27.68
C ASP A 41 5.24 -7.23 -26.63
N ILE A 42 6.01 -6.34 -25.99
CA ILE A 42 5.50 -5.31 -25.08
C ILE A 42 4.68 -4.25 -25.81
N LEU A 43 5.03 -3.86 -27.04
CA LEU A 43 4.32 -2.86 -27.84
C LEU A 43 3.10 -3.45 -28.58
N ILE A 44 3.10 -4.76 -28.86
CA ILE A 44 1.99 -5.57 -29.34
C ILE A 44 1.20 -6.07 -28.11
N THR A 45 1.00 -5.21 -27.10
CA THR A 45 0.31 -5.63 -25.88
C THR A 45 -1.18 -5.83 -26.09
N GLU A 46 -1.82 -5.22 -27.08
CA GLU A 46 -3.20 -5.55 -27.43
C GLU A 46 -3.47 -5.31 -28.91
N SER A 47 -4.04 -6.32 -29.58
CA SER A 47 -4.59 -6.15 -30.92
C SER A 47 -5.67 -5.06 -30.91
N SER A 48 -5.89 -4.38 -32.05
CA SER A 48 -6.95 -3.36 -32.16
C SER A 48 -8.32 -3.88 -31.67
N GLY A 49 -8.60 -5.18 -31.88
CA GLY A 49 -9.81 -5.85 -31.38
C GLY A 49 -9.86 -5.98 -29.86
N ALA A 50 -8.75 -6.37 -29.21
CA ALA A 50 -8.65 -6.45 -27.76
C ALA A 50 -8.81 -5.06 -27.12
N LYS A 51 -8.18 -4.02 -27.70
CA LYS A 51 -8.36 -2.63 -27.26
C LYS A 51 -9.80 -2.16 -27.40
N LYS A 52 -10.47 -2.50 -28.52
CA LYS A 52 -11.88 -2.15 -28.72
C LYS A 52 -12.77 -2.83 -27.68
N GLN A 53 -12.51 -4.10 -27.37
CA GLN A 53 -13.25 -4.84 -26.35
C GLN A 53 -13.03 -4.27 -24.94
N ALA A 54 -11.78 -3.93 -24.59
CA ALA A 54 -11.45 -3.28 -23.34
C ALA A 54 -12.14 -1.92 -23.22
N LEU A 55 -12.10 -1.09 -24.27
CA LEU A 55 -12.78 0.21 -24.32
C LEU A 55 -14.30 0.08 -24.23
N GLU A 56 -14.91 -0.94 -24.85
CA GLU A 56 -16.34 -1.21 -24.69
C GLU A 56 -16.68 -1.66 -23.27
N GLY A 57 -15.83 -2.46 -22.63
CA GLY A 57 -15.96 -2.82 -21.21
C GLY A 57 -15.92 -1.57 -20.33
N THR A 58 -14.90 -0.74 -20.49
CA THR A 58 -14.77 0.53 -19.75
C THR A 58 -15.95 1.46 -19.99
N LYS A 59 -16.45 1.56 -21.22
CA LYS A 59 -17.65 2.34 -21.52
C LYS A 59 -18.85 1.83 -20.74
N LYS A 60 -19.08 0.51 -20.70
CA LYS A 60 -20.18 -0.10 -19.93
C LYS A 60 -20.05 0.16 -18.44
N ASP A 61 -18.82 0.11 -17.90
CA ASP A 61 -18.57 0.41 -16.50
C ASP A 61 -18.87 1.88 -16.17
N ILE A 62 -18.48 2.82 -17.05
CA ILE A 62 -18.83 4.24 -16.92
C ILE A 62 -20.35 4.44 -17.00
N ASP A 63 -21.01 3.83 -17.97
CA ASP A 63 -22.46 3.92 -18.14
C ASP A 63 -23.21 3.31 -16.94
N ARG A 64 -22.66 2.29 -16.26
CA ARG A 64 -23.19 1.76 -14.99
C ARG A 64 -22.99 2.76 -13.86
N TYR A 65 -21.76 3.25 -13.67
CA TYR A 65 -21.44 4.21 -12.63
C TYR A 65 -22.30 5.48 -12.71
N LEU A 66 -22.49 6.05 -13.91
CA LEU A 66 -23.33 7.23 -14.09
C LEU A 66 -24.80 6.98 -13.70
N ARG A 67 -25.31 5.77 -13.95
CA ARG A 67 -26.67 5.38 -13.51
C ARG A 67 -26.74 5.23 -12.01
N GLU A 68 -25.74 4.63 -11.38
CA GLU A 68 -25.65 4.50 -9.92
C GLU A 68 -25.58 5.88 -9.25
N VAL A 69 -24.77 6.80 -9.77
CA VAL A 69 -24.70 8.18 -9.25
C VAL A 69 -26.04 8.90 -9.35
N ASP A 70 -26.74 8.79 -10.49
CA ASP A 70 -28.07 9.39 -10.66
C ASP A 70 -29.13 8.73 -9.75
N TYR A 71 -29.03 7.43 -9.51
CA TYR A 71 -29.90 6.71 -8.59
C TYR A 71 -29.67 7.14 -7.14
N TRP A 72 -28.44 6.97 -6.64
CA TRP A 72 -28.07 7.26 -5.25
C TRP A 72 -28.13 8.75 -4.92
N GLY A 73 -27.95 9.63 -5.90
CA GLY A 73 -28.12 11.08 -5.72
C GLY A 73 -29.55 11.51 -5.37
N LYS A 74 -30.56 10.65 -5.60
CA LYS A 74 -31.96 10.89 -5.23
C LYS A 74 -32.30 10.37 -3.83
N VAL A 75 -31.44 9.52 -3.27
CA VAL A 75 -31.63 8.92 -1.95
C VAL A 75 -31.07 9.87 -0.89
N PRO A 76 -31.84 10.23 0.16
CA PRO A 76 -31.32 11.06 1.24
C PRO A 76 -30.19 10.35 1.98
N GLN A 77 -29.32 11.12 2.64
CA GLN A 77 -28.26 10.52 3.46
C GLN A 77 -28.86 9.59 4.52
N PRO A 78 -28.31 8.36 4.67
CA PRO A 78 -28.83 7.40 5.63
C PRO A 78 -28.56 7.87 7.06
N GLU A 79 -29.55 7.73 7.93
CA GLU A 79 -29.39 7.89 9.37
C GLU A 79 -29.12 6.52 10.00
N VAL A 80 -28.04 6.41 10.77
CA VAL A 80 -27.74 5.21 11.56
C VAL A 80 -28.43 5.35 12.91
N PHE A 81 -29.43 4.51 13.15
CA PHE A 81 -30.15 4.47 14.41
C PHE A 81 -29.35 3.68 15.46
N LYS A 82 -29.36 4.18 16.71
CA LYS A 82 -28.77 3.47 17.86
C LYS A 82 -29.55 2.21 18.22
N ASP A 83 -30.87 2.24 18.06
CA ASP A 83 -31.74 1.13 18.38
C ASP A 83 -32.00 0.27 17.13
N THR A 84 -31.74 -1.03 17.26
CA THR A 84 -31.99 -2.00 16.18
C THR A 84 -33.48 -2.19 15.96
N GLN A 85 -33.92 -2.01 14.72
CA GLN A 85 -35.29 -2.23 14.29
C GLN A 85 -35.43 -3.62 13.66
N TYR A 86 -36.39 -4.40 14.20
CA TYR A 86 -36.67 -5.75 13.74
C TYR A 86 -37.90 -5.75 12.83
N TRP A 87 -37.68 -6.05 11.56
CA TRP A 87 -38.70 -6.07 10.51
C TRP A 87 -38.84 -7.46 9.91
N LYS A 88 -40.03 -7.81 9.46
CA LYS A 88 -40.33 -9.10 8.83
C LYS A 88 -41.15 -8.87 7.56
N VAL A 89 -40.79 -9.56 6.49
CA VAL A 89 -41.53 -9.59 5.22
C VAL A 89 -41.71 -11.04 4.81
N ASP A 90 -42.96 -11.48 4.76
CA ASP A 90 -43.29 -12.87 4.41
C ASP A 90 -43.19 -13.11 2.89
N GLY A 91 -42.49 -14.18 2.50
CA GLY A 91 -42.42 -14.62 1.09
C GLY A 91 -41.53 -13.76 0.18
N TRP A 92 -40.72 -12.86 0.75
CA TRP A 92 -39.72 -12.09 0.01
C TRP A 92 -38.42 -12.90 -0.18
N GLY A 93 -37.68 -12.62 -1.25
CA GLY A 93 -36.36 -13.20 -1.47
C GLY A 93 -36.31 -14.68 -1.86
N GLN A 94 -37.44 -15.41 -1.85
CA GLN A 94 -37.50 -16.86 -2.13
C GLN A 94 -36.82 -17.29 -3.43
N GLN A 95 -36.94 -16.50 -4.49
CA GLN A 95 -36.37 -16.82 -5.80
C GLN A 95 -34.88 -16.47 -5.92
N THR A 96 -34.40 -15.51 -5.12
CA THR A 96 -33.08 -14.88 -5.29
C THR A 96 -32.11 -15.25 -4.16
N PHE A 97 -32.59 -15.23 -2.91
CA PHE A 97 -31.80 -15.39 -1.68
C PHE A 97 -32.12 -16.68 -0.91
N GLY A 98 -33.20 -17.37 -1.29
CA GLY A 98 -33.67 -18.58 -0.61
C GLY A 98 -34.85 -18.31 0.31
N ALA A 99 -35.34 -19.38 0.95
CA ALA A 99 -36.68 -19.35 1.53
C ALA A 99 -36.80 -18.56 2.82
N HIS A 100 -35.81 -18.63 3.71
CA HIS A 100 -35.86 -17.99 5.02
C HIS A 100 -34.48 -17.55 5.53
N GLY A 101 -34.40 -16.35 6.08
CA GLY A 101 -33.14 -15.77 6.54
C GLY A 101 -33.25 -14.39 7.19
N TYR A 102 -32.08 -13.78 7.40
CA TYR A 102 -31.92 -12.47 8.03
C TYR A 102 -31.00 -11.59 7.21
N LEU A 103 -31.44 -10.36 6.93
CA LEU A 103 -30.64 -9.29 6.34
C LEU A 103 -30.32 -8.27 7.43
N PHE A 104 -29.03 -8.03 7.65
CA PHE A 104 -28.50 -7.04 8.58
C PHE A 104 -28.04 -5.80 7.81
N LEU A 105 -28.53 -4.65 8.24
CA LEU A 105 -28.24 -3.35 7.68
C LEU A 105 -27.71 -2.44 8.79
N GLY A 106 -26.51 -1.93 8.58
CA GLY A 106 -25.86 -1.09 9.56
C GLY A 106 -24.63 -0.38 9.00
N ALA A 107 -23.81 0.11 9.91
CA ALA A 107 -22.57 0.78 9.58
C ALA A 107 -21.52 0.49 10.64
N MET A 108 -20.27 0.42 10.19
CA MET A 108 -19.13 0.55 11.08
C MET A 108 -18.89 2.04 11.31
N CYS A 109 -18.86 2.45 12.56
CA CYS A 109 -18.72 3.85 12.96
C CYS A 109 -17.50 4.05 13.85
N ASN A 110 -16.91 5.24 13.79
CA ASN A 110 -16.04 5.77 14.84
C ASN A 110 -16.84 6.79 15.64
N ASN A 111 -17.30 6.41 16.82
CA ASN A 111 -18.27 7.21 17.58
C ASN A 111 -19.53 7.55 16.76
N THR A 112 -19.64 8.77 16.24
CA THR A 112 -20.77 9.25 15.42
C THR A 112 -20.51 9.18 13.92
N ASP A 113 -19.25 9.01 13.51
CA ASP A 113 -18.85 9.14 12.11
C ASP A 113 -18.89 7.76 11.45
N ILE A 114 -19.64 7.66 10.35
CA ILE A 114 -19.75 6.44 9.57
C ILE A 114 -18.43 6.21 8.82
N LEU A 115 -17.76 5.09 9.09
CA LEU A 115 -16.56 4.67 8.38
C LEU A 115 -16.94 3.97 7.07
N PHE A 116 -17.81 2.98 7.13
CA PHE A 116 -18.34 2.27 5.96
C PHE A 116 -19.65 1.53 6.29
N PRO A 117 -20.52 1.30 5.29
CA PRO A 117 -21.73 0.50 5.48
C PRO A 117 -21.39 -0.96 5.78
N ALA A 118 -22.21 -1.58 6.63
CA ALA A 118 -22.16 -2.99 6.95
C ALA A 118 -23.45 -3.66 6.48
N LEU A 119 -23.30 -4.66 5.62
CA LEU A 119 -24.39 -5.38 4.99
C LEU A 119 -24.09 -6.88 5.09
N LEU A 120 -25.01 -7.65 5.65
CA LEU A 120 -24.85 -9.09 5.81
C LEU A 120 -26.17 -9.80 5.55
N LEU A 121 -26.12 -10.89 4.81
CA LEU A 121 -27.25 -11.77 4.56
C LEU A 121 -26.94 -13.16 5.11
N CYS A 122 -27.85 -13.70 5.92
CA CYS A 122 -27.72 -15.01 6.52
C CYS A 122 -28.97 -15.87 6.25
N ASP A 123 -28.80 -17.19 6.19
CA ASP A 123 -29.92 -18.13 6.21
C ASP A 123 -30.51 -18.25 7.64
N HIS A 124 -31.58 -19.04 7.76
CA HIS A 124 -32.23 -19.34 9.04
C HIS A 124 -31.32 -20.01 10.10
N GLU A 125 -30.18 -20.59 9.72
CA GLU A 125 -29.19 -21.17 10.65
C GLU A 125 -28.09 -20.17 11.03
N GLY A 126 -28.08 -18.97 10.42
CA GLY A 126 -27.06 -17.95 10.63
C GLY A 126 -25.83 -18.10 9.72
N ARG A 127 -25.90 -18.93 8.66
CA ARG A 127 -24.81 -19.07 7.68
C ARG A 127 -24.87 -17.97 6.64
N TYR A 128 -23.71 -17.47 6.26
CA TYR A 128 -23.61 -16.38 5.29
C TYR A 128 -24.08 -16.82 3.91
N VAL A 129 -24.92 -15.99 3.31
CA VAL A 129 -25.39 -16.13 1.94
C VAL A 129 -24.64 -15.10 1.11
N ASN A 130 -23.95 -15.56 0.06
CA ASN A 130 -23.30 -14.66 -0.88
C ASN A 130 -24.36 -13.98 -1.75
N PHE A 131 -24.31 -12.66 -1.88
CA PHE A 131 -25.22 -11.88 -2.72
C PHE A 131 -24.48 -10.73 -3.39
N ASP A 132 -25.05 -10.23 -4.49
CA ASP A 132 -24.60 -8.99 -5.13
C ASP A 132 -25.56 -7.86 -4.75
N GLU A 133 -25.03 -6.66 -4.48
CA GLU A 133 -25.84 -5.47 -4.20
C GLU A 133 -26.72 -5.11 -5.40
N GLY A 134 -26.23 -5.39 -6.61
CA GLY A 134 -26.99 -5.24 -7.86
C GLY A 134 -28.24 -6.13 -7.94
N ASP A 135 -28.26 -7.27 -7.23
CA ASP A 135 -29.43 -8.14 -7.12
C ASP A 135 -30.29 -7.78 -5.90
N LEU A 136 -29.68 -7.33 -4.80
CA LEU A 136 -30.38 -6.99 -3.55
C LEU A 136 -31.27 -5.76 -3.69
N VAL A 137 -30.76 -4.66 -4.24
CA VAL A 137 -31.49 -3.39 -4.32
C VAL A 137 -32.80 -3.54 -5.12
N PRO A 138 -32.81 -4.14 -6.33
CA PRO A 138 -34.05 -4.35 -7.07
C PRO A 138 -35.05 -5.28 -6.37
N GLU A 139 -34.58 -6.27 -5.59
CA GLU A 139 -35.48 -7.12 -4.81
C GLU A 139 -36.09 -6.37 -3.61
N LEU A 140 -35.33 -5.49 -2.95
CA LEU A 140 -35.85 -4.64 -1.87
C LEU A 140 -36.91 -3.66 -2.39
N GLU A 141 -36.74 -3.08 -3.59
CA GLU A 141 -37.72 -2.17 -4.21
C GLU A 141 -39.07 -2.83 -4.51
N LYS A 142 -39.13 -4.16 -4.62
CA LYS A 142 -40.39 -4.90 -4.81
C LYS A 142 -41.21 -5.03 -3.53
N ILE A 143 -40.61 -4.80 -2.36
CA ILE A 143 -41.30 -4.88 -1.08
C ILE A 143 -42.26 -3.70 -0.97
N SER A 144 -43.55 -3.98 -0.80
CA SER A 144 -44.52 -2.95 -0.43
C SER A 144 -44.38 -2.60 1.05
N ASP A 145 -44.45 -1.32 1.40
CA ASP A 145 -44.49 -0.85 2.80
C ASP A 145 -45.57 -1.56 3.63
N SER A 146 -46.69 -1.94 3.00
CA SER A 146 -47.80 -2.66 3.65
C SER A 146 -47.46 -4.12 4.02
N ALA A 147 -46.42 -4.71 3.43
CA ALA A 147 -45.96 -6.06 3.72
C ALA A 147 -44.92 -6.11 4.85
N ILE A 148 -44.43 -4.95 5.30
CA ILE A 148 -43.39 -4.85 6.32
C ILE A 148 -44.03 -4.81 7.71
N HIS A 149 -43.68 -5.79 8.55
CA HIS A 149 -44.23 -5.93 9.90
C HIS A 149 -43.12 -5.91 10.94
N ARG A 150 -43.36 -5.29 12.11
CA ARG A 150 -42.42 -5.40 13.23
C ARG A 150 -42.53 -6.78 13.86
N PHE A 151 -41.41 -7.39 14.18
CA PHE A 151 -41.37 -8.63 14.96
C PHE A 151 -40.47 -8.48 16.19
N LYS A 152 -40.64 -9.38 17.16
CA LYS A 152 -39.72 -9.55 18.27
C LYS A 152 -39.05 -10.92 18.09
N PRO A 153 -37.72 -10.99 18.04
CA PRO A 153 -37.04 -12.28 17.92
C PRO A 153 -37.35 -13.17 19.11
N THR A 154 -37.44 -14.48 18.88
CA THR A 154 -37.47 -15.48 19.95
C THR A 154 -36.09 -15.64 20.58
N ASP A 155 -36.00 -16.34 21.71
CA ASP A 155 -34.71 -16.60 22.37
C ASP A 155 -33.73 -17.37 21.47
N GLU A 156 -34.22 -18.36 20.72
CA GLU A 156 -33.43 -19.10 19.73
C GLU A 156 -32.93 -18.20 18.58
N GLU A 157 -33.78 -17.29 18.11
CA GLU A 157 -33.40 -16.32 17.07
C GLU A 157 -32.38 -15.32 17.60
N ASN A 158 -32.52 -14.85 18.84
CA ASN A 158 -31.55 -13.97 19.47
C ASN A 158 -30.15 -14.61 19.54
N GLU A 159 -30.06 -15.91 19.85
CA GLU A 159 -28.78 -16.63 19.85
C GLU A 159 -28.14 -16.69 18.45
N ILE A 160 -28.95 -16.83 17.39
CA ILE A 160 -28.48 -16.82 16.00
C ILE A 160 -28.01 -15.41 15.61
N LEU A 161 -28.83 -14.40 15.90
CA LEU A 161 -28.55 -13.01 15.58
C LEU A 161 -27.30 -12.49 16.32
N GLN A 162 -27.13 -12.86 17.59
CA GLN A 162 -25.96 -12.48 18.37
C GLN A 162 -24.68 -13.10 17.81
N ARG A 163 -24.71 -14.40 17.46
CA ARG A 163 -23.56 -15.05 16.82
C ARG A 163 -23.21 -14.42 15.47
N ALA A 164 -24.21 -14.12 14.65
CA ALA A 164 -24.01 -13.44 13.37
C ALA A 164 -23.42 -12.02 13.58
N HIS A 165 -23.90 -11.29 14.58
CA HIS A 165 -23.37 -9.98 14.95
C HIS A 165 -21.91 -10.05 15.41
N GLU A 166 -21.55 -10.96 16.32
CA GLU A 166 -20.17 -11.13 16.80
C GLU A 166 -19.18 -11.49 15.67
N ASN A 167 -19.61 -12.36 14.75
CA ASN A 167 -18.84 -12.69 13.56
C ASN A 167 -18.65 -11.46 12.65
N LEU A 168 -19.73 -10.70 12.42
CA LEU A 168 -19.69 -9.49 11.60
C LEU A 168 -18.78 -8.43 12.23
N VAL A 169 -18.85 -8.20 13.54
CA VAL A 169 -17.93 -7.29 14.27
C VAL A 169 -16.48 -7.67 14.01
N SER A 170 -16.15 -8.95 14.19
CA SER A 170 -14.78 -9.46 14.01
C SER A 170 -14.29 -9.27 12.56
N GLU A 171 -15.17 -9.49 11.59
CA GLU A 171 -14.86 -9.29 10.18
C GLU A 171 -14.68 -7.81 9.82
N MET A 172 -15.54 -6.93 10.31
CA MET A 172 -15.43 -5.48 10.06
C MET A 172 -14.17 -4.88 10.69
N LEU A 173 -13.79 -5.33 11.90
CA LEU A 173 -12.53 -4.94 12.53
C LEU A 173 -11.31 -5.43 11.73
N ASN A 174 -11.34 -6.67 11.25
CA ASN A 174 -10.27 -7.21 10.40
C ASN A 174 -10.19 -6.46 9.06
N ARG A 175 -11.32 -6.08 8.47
CA ARG A 175 -11.36 -5.26 7.25
C ARG A 175 -10.68 -3.90 7.49
N LEU A 176 -10.95 -3.28 8.63
CA LEU A 176 -10.36 -2.00 9.01
C LEU A 176 -8.84 -2.11 9.20
N GLU A 177 -8.39 -3.17 9.87
CA GLU A 177 -6.96 -3.47 10.04
C GLU A 177 -6.28 -3.68 8.68
N LYS A 178 -6.88 -4.48 7.80
CA LYS A 178 -6.35 -4.72 6.44
C LYS A 178 -6.26 -3.47 5.58
N GLN A 179 -7.14 -2.49 5.79
CA GLN A 179 -7.08 -1.22 5.07
C GLN A 179 -5.96 -0.30 5.59
N THR A 180 -5.71 -0.31 6.89
CA THR A 180 -4.73 0.58 7.54
C THR A 180 -3.31 0.01 7.52
N GLU A 181 -3.15 -1.30 7.59
CA GLU A 181 -1.85 -2.00 7.60
C GLU A 181 -0.92 -1.63 6.42
N PRO A 182 -1.36 -1.64 5.13
CA PRO A 182 -0.46 -1.28 4.02
C PRO A 182 0.01 0.18 4.09
N VAL A 183 -0.81 1.07 4.67
CA VAL A 183 -0.46 2.48 4.84
C VAL A 183 0.59 2.65 5.93
N ARG A 184 0.42 1.96 7.06
CA ARG A 184 1.40 1.91 8.17
C ARG A 184 2.73 1.34 7.70
N GLU A 185 2.70 0.21 6.99
CA GLU A 185 3.91 -0.44 6.48
C GLU A 185 4.64 0.43 5.45
N TYR A 186 3.91 1.12 4.57
CA TYR A 186 4.50 2.06 3.63
C TYR A 186 5.20 3.21 4.35
N ASN A 187 4.56 3.82 5.35
CA ASN A 187 5.16 4.90 6.13
C ASN A 187 6.41 4.42 6.87
N ARG A 188 6.33 3.26 7.54
CA ARG A 188 7.48 2.65 8.24
C ARG A 188 8.67 2.48 7.31
N ARG A 189 8.48 1.91 6.11
CA ARG A 189 9.56 1.74 5.12
C ARG A 189 10.15 3.07 4.64
N LYS A 190 9.32 4.10 4.49
CA LYS A 190 9.77 5.44 4.10
C LYS A 190 10.70 6.02 5.17
N ILE A 191 10.31 5.91 6.43
CA ILE A 191 11.10 6.38 7.57
C ILE A 191 12.39 5.57 7.72
N GLU A 192 12.34 4.23 7.63
CA GLU A 192 13.54 3.38 7.66
C GLU A 192 14.52 3.72 6.54
N ASN A 193 14.02 3.98 5.33
CA ASN A 193 14.85 4.40 4.21
C ASN A 193 15.47 5.79 4.46
N TRP A 194 14.71 6.71 5.06
CA TRP A 194 15.22 8.02 5.45
C TRP A 194 16.38 7.89 6.46
N ILE A 195 16.22 7.10 7.52
CA ILE A 195 17.30 6.84 8.50
C ILE A 195 18.53 6.29 7.79
N ARG A 196 18.36 5.28 6.93
CA ARG A 196 19.47 4.69 6.19
C ARG A 196 20.22 5.73 5.36
N ILE A 197 19.49 6.60 4.65
CA ILE A 197 20.10 7.69 3.86
C ILE A 197 20.87 8.66 4.77
N GLN A 198 20.32 9.01 5.93
CA GLN A 198 21.02 9.87 6.90
C GLN A 198 22.30 9.22 7.43
N SER A 199 22.26 7.94 7.83
CA SER A 199 23.45 7.21 8.28
C SER A 199 24.50 7.09 7.16
N GLU A 200 24.09 6.83 5.92
CA GLU A 200 24.99 6.80 4.76
C GLU A 200 25.65 8.17 4.50
N GLN A 201 24.89 9.27 4.65
CA GLN A 201 25.43 10.63 4.51
C GLN A 201 26.49 10.92 5.58
N LEU A 202 26.23 10.57 6.85
CA LEU A 202 27.22 10.73 7.92
C LEU A 202 28.51 9.95 7.64
N VAL A 203 28.39 8.72 7.14
CA VAL A 203 29.55 7.90 6.76
C VAL A 203 30.33 8.52 5.60
N MET A 204 29.64 9.05 4.58
CA MET A 204 30.30 9.73 3.46
C MET A 204 31.02 11.00 3.91
N GLU A 205 30.44 11.78 4.81
CA GLU A 205 31.08 12.97 5.39
C GLU A 205 32.33 12.59 6.18
N TYR A 206 32.24 11.56 7.02
CA TYR A 206 33.41 11.02 7.73
C TYR A 206 34.53 10.61 6.76
N GLN A 207 34.20 9.83 5.73
CA GLN A 207 35.18 9.38 4.73
C GLN A 207 35.83 10.56 4.00
N LYS A 208 35.04 11.57 3.64
CA LYS A 208 35.54 12.79 3.00
C LYS A 208 36.52 13.53 3.92
N MET A 209 36.15 13.76 5.17
CA MET A 209 37.03 14.44 6.13
C MET A 209 38.31 13.63 6.40
N SER A 210 38.21 12.31 6.49
CA SER A 210 39.36 11.42 6.63
C SER A 210 40.30 11.51 5.42
N ALA A 211 39.75 11.50 4.19
CA ALA A 211 40.53 11.62 2.97
C ALA A 211 41.20 13.00 2.84
N GLU A 212 40.55 14.07 3.28
CA GLU A 212 41.16 15.42 3.35
C GLU A 212 42.36 15.46 4.30
N VAL A 213 42.25 14.81 5.48
CA VAL A 213 43.35 14.70 6.44
C VAL A 213 44.50 13.87 5.84
N GLU A 214 44.20 12.75 5.19
CA GLU A 214 45.20 11.89 4.56
C GLU A 214 45.93 12.59 3.38
N ALA A 215 45.20 13.40 2.61
CA ALA A 215 45.79 14.23 1.56
C ALA A 215 46.78 15.26 2.13
N LEU A 216 46.45 15.91 3.26
CA LEU A 216 47.37 16.83 3.95
C LEU A 216 48.61 16.12 4.50
N HIS A 217 48.45 14.90 5.05
CA HIS A 217 49.58 14.06 5.45
C HIS A 217 50.52 13.78 4.27
N ASN A 218 49.97 13.46 3.10
CA ASN A 218 50.76 13.22 1.90
C ASN A 218 51.45 14.50 1.38
N GLU A 219 50.77 15.64 1.40
CA GLU A 219 51.35 16.94 1.03
C GLU A 219 52.53 17.33 1.94
N GLU A 220 52.41 17.10 3.25
CA GLU A 220 53.49 17.32 4.21
C GLU A 220 54.72 16.46 3.91
N ARG A 221 54.51 15.19 3.50
CA ARG A 221 55.59 14.24 3.17
C ARG A 221 56.35 14.65 1.91
N VAL A 222 55.66 15.22 0.92
CA VAL A 222 56.23 15.61 -0.37
C VAL A 222 56.87 17.00 -0.33
N SER A 223 56.42 17.91 0.54
CA SER A 223 57.02 19.25 0.65
C SER A 223 58.48 19.16 1.14
N ASN A 224 59.35 19.98 0.55
CA ASN A 224 60.75 20.13 0.96
C ASN A 224 61.00 21.45 1.72
N ASN A 225 59.98 22.31 1.83
CA ASN A 225 60.08 23.63 2.46
C ASN A 225 59.59 23.57 3.92
N ILE A 226 60.45 23.99 4.85
CA ILE A 226 60.18 23.97 6.29
C ILE A 226 58.99 24.86 6.66
N TYR A 227 58.85 26.03 6.02
CA TYR A 227 57.74 26.95 6.32
C TYR A 227 56.40 26.42 5.83
N GLU A 228 56.37 25.77 4.66
CA GLU A 228 55.17 25.09 4.15
C GLU A 228 54.75 23.92 5.04
N LYS A 229 55.70 23.11 5.51
CA LYS A 229 55.40 22.01 6.46
C LYS A 229 54.75 22.51 7.75
N ILE A 230 55.19 23.65 8.26
CA ILE A 230 54.61 24.24 9.48
C ILE A 230 53.15 24.65 9.23
N ASP A 231 52.85 25.26 8.08
CA ASP A 231 51.47 25.65 7.73
C ASP A 231 50.56 24.43 7.50
N ILE A 232 51.06 23.43 6.76
CA ILE A 232 50.35 22.16 6.51
C ILE A 232 50.03 21.45 7.84
N ARG A 233 51.00 21.35 8.76
CA ARG A 233 50.80 20.76 10.09
C ARG A 233 49.74 21.50 10.91
N LYS A 234 49.68 22.83 10.80
CA LYS A 234 48.66 23.62 11.50
C LYS A 234 47.27 23.34 10.95
N LYS A 235 47.12 23.27 9.62
CA LYS A 235 45.86 22.89 8.95
C LYS A 235 45.44 21.47 9.29
N MET A 236 46.38 20.54 9.30
CA MET A 236 46.16 19.13 9.63
C MET A 236 45.62 18.98 11.05
N LYS A 237 46.27 19.58 12.06
CA LYS A 237 45.76 19.57 13.45
C LYS A 237 44.34 20.12 13.58
N GLN A 238 44.01 21.18 12.83
CA GLN A 238 42.65 21.74 12.84
C GLN A 238 41.63 20.77 12.23
N LYS A 239 41.99 20.07 11.16
CA LYS A 239 41.12 19.10 10.48
C LYS A 239 40.97 17.80 11.27
N GLU A 240 42.04 17.31 11.89
CA GLU A 240 42.02 16.15 12.80
C GLU A 240 41.10 16.41 14.00
N LYS A 241 41.21 17.60 14.62
CA LYS A 241 40.31 17.98 15.71
C LYS A 241 38.83 17.97 15.30
N LYS A 242 38.51 18.51 14.11
CA LYS A 242 37.15 18.50 13.57
C LYS A 242 36.65 17.08 13.29
N LEU A 243 37.51 16.20 12.78
CA LEU A 243 37.18 14.80 12.52
C LEU A 243 36.88 14.05 13.84
N GLU A 244 37.65 14.30 14.89
CA GLU A 244 37.45 13.71 16.21
C GLU A 244 36.17 14.21 16.89
N GLU A 245 35.88 15.52 16.79
CA GLU A 245 34.61 16.11 17.21
C GLU A 245 33.42 15.46 16.47
N PHE A 246 33.52 15.32 15.15
CA PHE A 246 32.48 14.69 14.33
C PHE A 246 32.28 13.21 14.68
N HIS A 247 33.37 12.45 14.85
CA HIS A 247 33.32 11.05 15.26
C HIS A 247 32.63 10.89 16.63
N THR A 248 32.91 11.80 17.56
CA THR A 248 32.28 11.78 18.88
C THR A 248 30.78 12.08 18.79
N SER A 249 30.36 13.02 17.94
CA SER A 249 28.94 13.33 17.73
C SER A 249 28.19 12.30 16.87
N PHE A 250 28.90 11.42 16.16
CA PHE A 250 28.31 10.46 15.21
C PHE A 250 27.28 9.55 15.88
N HIS A 251 27.63 8.94 17.01
CA HIS A 251 26.72 8.04 17.74
C HIS A 251 25.52 8.77 18.34
N GLU A 252 25.70 10.03 18.72
CA GLU A 252 24.61 10.87 19.21
C GLU A 252 23.63 11.19 18.09
N GLN A 253 24.11 11.58 16.91
CA GLN A 253 23.29 11.85 15.73
C GLN A 253 22.52 10.60 15.26
N ASP A 254 23.18 9.44 15.19
CA ASP A 254 22.51 8.18 14.83
C ASP A 254 21.41 7.80 15.84
N SER A 255 21.64 8.06 17.12
CA SER A 255 20.64 7.85 18.17
C SER A 255 19.47 8.83 18.07
N GLN A 256 19.74 10.09 17.73
CA GLN A 256 18.72 11.11 17.51
C GLN A 256 17.81 10.75 16.34
N PHE A 257 18.36 10.31 15.20
CA PHE A 257 17.57 9.88 14.05
C PHE A 257 16.64 8.70 14.38
N LYS A 258 17.12 7.74 15.17
CA LYS A 258 16.29 6.62 15.64
C LYS A 258 15.16 7.09 16.54
N ALA A 259 15.45 7.93 17.53
CA ALA A 259 14.43 8.46 18.43
C ALA A 259 13.37 9.30 17.69
N GLU A 260 13.79 10.13 16.74
CA GLU A 260 12.88 10.92 15.89
C GLU A 260 12.02 10.00 15.03
N SER A 261 12.60 8.96 14.44
CA SER A 261 11.86 8.00 13.62
C SER A 261 10.81 7.22 14.42
N GLU A 262 11.12 6.79 15.63
CA GLU A 262 10.20 6.07 16.50
C GLU A 262 9.02 6.98 16.89
N ARG A 263 9.30 8.24 17.20
CA ARG A 263 8.26 9.24 17.47
C ARG A 263 7.38 9.46 16.25
N GLU A 264 7.95 9.68 15.06
CA GLU A 264 7.19 9.96 13.84
C GLU A 264 6.31 8.76 13.43
N ILE A 265 6.83 7.53 13.58
CA ILE A 265 6.03 6.31 13.36
C ILE A 265 4.87 6.23 14.37
N ALA A 266 5.13 6.50 15.65
CA ALA A 266 4.11 6.45 16.68
C ALA A 266 3.01 7.50 16.48
N GLU A 267 3.39 8.74 16.15
CA GLU A 267 2.46 9.84 15.85
C GLU A 267 1.61 9.50 14.62
N PHE A 268 2.23 9.01 13.53
CA PHE A 268 1.50 8.61 12.33
C PHE A 268 0.53 7.45 12.59
N ASN A 269 0.94 6.45 13.38
CA ASN A 269 0.08 5.32 13.71
C ASN A 269 -1.12 5.76 14.54
N LYS A 270 -0.92 6.72 15.46
CA LYS A 270 -1.98 7.30 16.29
C LYS A 270 -2.99 8.09 15.45
N ASP A 271 -2.54 8.83 14.44
CA ASP A 271 -3.44 9.55 13.53
C ASP A 271 -4.31 8.59 12.68
N LEU A 272 -3.87 7.35 12.52
CA LEU A 272 -4.62 6.28 11.85
C LEU A 272 -5.42 5.39 12.82
N GLU A 273 -5.29 5.58 14.12
CA GLU A 273 -6.09 4.83 15.09
C GLU A 273 -7.53 5.32 15.08
N ILE A 274 -8.45 4.36 15.12
CA ILE A 274 -9.86 4.64 15.30
C ILE A 274 -10.16 4.51 16.78
N ASP A 275 -10.53 5.64 17.40
CA ASP A 275 -10.70 5.77 18.85
C ASP A 275 -11.70 4.74 19.41
N ASN A 276 -12.84 4.57 18.73
CA ASN A 276 -13.91 3.72 19.21
C ASN A 276 -14.67 3.09 18.04
N PRO A 277 -14.15 2.01 17.45
CA PRO A 277 -14.78 1.30 16.36
C PRO A 277 -16.01 0.54 16.88
N ILE A 278 -17.21 0.97 16.50
CA ILE A 278 -18.48 0.35 16.88
C ILE A 278 -19.25 -0.06 15.63
N LEU A 279 -19.68 -1.32 15.59
CA LEU A 279 -20.68 -1.77 14.62
C LEU A 279 -22.08 -1.43 15.14
N LEU A 280 -22.81 -0.61 14.39
CA LEU A 280 -24.20 -0.29 14.67
C LEU A 280 -25.10 -0.95 13.64
N ILE A 281 -25.91 -1.92 14.07
CA ILE A 281 -26.93 -2.54 13.23
C ILE A 281 -28.26 -1.82 13.48
N SER A 282 -28.70 -1.06 12.48
CA SER A 282 -29.92 -0.27 12.56
C SER A 282 -31.15 -1.09 12.19
N ILE A 283 -31.04 -2.02 11.23
CA ILE A 283 -32.17 -2.81 10.74
C ILE A 283 -31.77 -4.29 10.66
N ILE A 284 -32.64 -5.15 11.17
CA ILE A 284 -32.62 -6.60 10.93
C ILE A 284 -33.94 -6.96 10.26
N LEU A 285 -33.87 -7.37 8.99
CA LEU A 285 -35.01 -7.80 8.19
C LEU A 285 -35.03 -9.32 8.10
N LYS A 286 -36.10 -9.93 8.62
CA LYS A 286 -36.41 -11.35 8.49
C LYS A 286 -37.27 -11.61 7.26
N PHE A 287 -36.98 -12.68 6.55
CA PHE A 287 -37.78 -13.18 5.43
C PHE A 287 -37.91 -14.70 5.46
#